data_AF-A0A7S1PG05-F1
#
_entry.id   AF-A0A7S1PG05-F1
#
_cell.length_a   1.000
_cell.length_b   1.000
_cell.length_c   1.000
_cell.angle_alpha   90.00
_cell.angle_beta   90.00
_cell.angle_gamma   90.00
#
_symmetry.space_group_name_H-M   'P 1'
#
loop_
_entity.id
_entity.type
_entity.pdbx_description
1 polymer ?
#
loop_
_entity_poly.entity_id
_entity_poly.type
_entity_poly.pdbx_seq_one_letter_code
_entity_poly.pdbx_strand_id
1 'polypeptide(L)'
;PLYDWLQEKLDIFRVRQIEFARLNMTYMMTSKRKLLALVQEGRVSGWDDPRMSTLSGVRRRGYPPAAIRNFCEKIGVAKRDNLIHIEQLENCVREEMHVTCERRNAVLVPLKLVITNFPEGLVEEVDAPNHPE
;
A
#
# COMPACT_ATOMS: atom_id res chain seq x y z
N PRO A 1 -33.99 2.54 8.09
CA PRO A 1 -35.25 2.32 8.88
C PRO A 1 -35.09 2.59 10.37
N LEU A 2 -34.20 1.89 11.09
CA LEU A 2 -33.99 2.13 12.53
C LEU A 2 -33.36 3.51 12.79
N TYR A 3 -32.36 3.90 11.99
CA TYR A 3 -31.70 5.20 12.11
C TYR A 3 -32.67 6.37 11.91
N ASP A 4 -33.57 6.27 10.91
CA ASP A 4 -34.61 7.28 10.67
C ASP A 4 -35.62 7.33 11.81
N TRP A 5 -36.06 6.17 12.31
CA TRP A 5 -37.03 6.06 13.39
C TRP A 5 -36.52 6.66 14.70
N LEU A 6 -35.24 6.42 15.05
CA LEU A 6 -34.63 7.00 16.26
C LEU A 6 -34.60 8.53 16.20
N GLN A 7 -34.29 9.09 15.03
CA GLN A 7 -34.27 10.55 14.87
C GLN A 7 -35.65 11.17 15.02
N GLU A 8 -36.69 10.51 14.48
CA GLU A 8 -38.08 10.92 14.64
C GLU A 8 -38.55 10.83 16.10
N LYS A 9 -38.21 9.75 16.81
CA LYS A 9 -38.65 9.55 18.20
C LYS A 9 -37.94 10.43 19.22
N LEU A 10 -36.70 10.81 18.93
CA LEU A 10 -35.92 11.69 19.80
C LEU A 10 -36.13 13.18 19.47
N ASP A 11 -36.92 13.49 18.43
CA ASP A 11 -37.15 14.86 17.93
C ASP A 11 -35.84 15.62 17.69
N ILE A 12 -34.87 14.94 17.05
CA ILE A 12 -33.55 15.49 16.74
C ILE A 12 -33.42 15.87 15.27
N PHE A 13 -32.41 16.70 14.97
CA PHE A 13 -32.09 17.09 13.60
C PHE A 13 -31.90 15.87 12.69
N ARG A 14 -32.62 15.85 11.56
CA ARG A 14 -32.63 14.72 10.64
C ARG A 14 -31.40 14.73 9.74
N VAL A 15 -30.48 13.82 10.01
CA VAL A 15 -29.31 13.49 9.21
C VAL A 15 -29.63 12.35 8.25
N ARG A 16 -29.20 12.51 7.00
CA ARG A 16 -29.36 11.48 5.96
C ARG A 16 -28.24 10.44 6.07
N GLN A 17 -28.61 9.18 6.33
CA GLN A 17 -27.69 8.05 6.20
C GLN A 17 -27.47 7.70 4.72
N ILE A 18 -26.21 7.56 4.32
CA ILE A 18 -25.81 7.12 2.99
C ILE A 18 -24.90 5.91 3.15
N GLU A 19 -25.19 4.86 2.40
CA GLU A 19 -24.47 3.59 2.45
C GLU A 19 -23.72 3.36 1.15
N PHE A 20 -22.55 2.73 1.28
CA PHE A 20 -21.73 2.30 0.17
C PHE A 20 -21.14 0.92 0.48
N ALA A 21 -20.80 0.18 -0.57
CA ALA A 21 -20.20 -1.14 -0.46
C ALA A 21 -18.81 -1.03 0.17
N ARG A 22 -18.50 -1.99 1.05
CA ARG A 22 -17.20 -2.07 1.69
C ARG A 22 -16.14 -2.49 0.67
N LEU A 23 -14.94 -1.93 0.80
CA LEU A 23 -13.77 -2.42 0.07
C LEU A 23 -13.47 -3.88 0.43
N ASN A 24 -13.51 -4.74 -0.60
CA ASN A 24 -13.10 -6.13 -0.51
C ASN A 24 -12.02 -6.39 -1.56
N MET A 25 -10.89 -6.96 -1.15
CA MET A 25 -9.73 -7.13 -2.00
C MET A 25 -9.23 -8.58 -2.01
N THR A 26 -8.74 -9.03 -3.16
CA THR A 26 -8.03 -10.31 -3.26
C THR A 26 -6.76 -10.27 -2.39
N TYR A 27 -6.42 -11.42 -1.79
CA TYR A 27 -5.23 -11.61 -0.96
C TYR A 27 -5.09 -10.69 0.27
N MET A 28 -6.09 -9.87 0.58
CA MET A 28 -6.07 -8.93 1.70
C MET A 28 -7.14 -9.29 2.73
N MET A 29 -6.72 -9.91 3.84
CA MET A 29 -7.64 -10.21 4.94
C MET A 29 -7.82 -8.98 5.83
N THR A 30 -9.06 -8.56 6.08
CA THR A 30 -9.38 -7.42 6.96
C THR A 30 -10.11 -7.83 8.25
N SER A 31 -10.32 -9.13 8.47
CA SER A 31 -10.98 -9.64 9.68
C SER A 31 -10.05 -9.53 10.89
N LYS A 32 -10.46 -8.76 11.92
CA LYS A 32 -9.73 -8.59 13.17
C LYS A 32 -9.34 -9.93 13.82
N ARG A 33 -10.25 -10.91 13.83
CA ARG A 33 -10.00 -12.25 14.40
C ARG A 33 -8.86 -12.97 13.66
N LYS A 34 -8.88 -12.95 12.33
CA LYS A 34 -7.83 -13.59 11.52
C LYS A 34 -6.49 -12.88 11.65
N LEU A 35 -6.49 -11.54 11.64
CA LEU A 35 -5.28 -10.74 11.81
C LEU A 35 -4.66 -10.93 13.20
N LEU A 36 -5.49 -10.98 14.25
CA LEU A 36 -5.03 -11.26 15.60
C LEU A 36 -4.36 -12.64 15.70
N ALA A 37 -4.94 -13.66 15.06
CA ALA A 37 -4.34 -14.99 15.03
C ALA A 37 -2.95 -14.98 14.37
N LEU A 38 -2.75 -14.24 13.26
CA LEU A 38 -1.43 -14.11 12.62
C LEU A 38 -0.37 -13.53 13.57
N VAL A 39 -0.76 -12.54 14.37
CA VAL A 39 0.14 -11.89 15.34
C VAL A 39 0.42 -12.83 16.52
N GLN A 40 -0.61 -13.47 17.08
CA GLN A 40 -0.47 -14.37 18.23
C GLN A 40 0.31 -15.65 17.90
N GLU A 41 0.14 -16.18 16.68
CA GLU A 41 0.88 -17.35 16.18
C GLU A 41 2.29 -16.99 15.69
N GLY A 42 2.71 -15.71 15.76
CA GLY A 42 4.04 -15.27 15.34
C GLY A 42 4.32 -15.38 13.84
N ARG A 43 3.28 -15.50 12.99
CA ARG A 43 3.44 -15.55 11.53
C ARG A 43 3.87 -14.19 10.95
N VAL A 44 3.58 -13.12 11.68
CA VAL A 44 3.99 -11.76 11.41
C VAL A 44 4.69 -11.16 12.62
N SER A 45 5.56 -10.18 12.39
CA SER A 45 6.31 -9.49 13.45
C SER A 45 5.46 -8.60 14.34
N GLY A 46 4.25 -8.22 13.90
CA GLY A 46 3.35 -7.36 14.66
C GLY A 46 2.22 -6.79 13.79
N TRP A 47 1.48 -5.83 14.34
CA TRP A 47 0.39 -5.13 13.63
C TRP A 47 0.87 -4.19 12.53
N ASP A 48 2.13 -3.79 12.57
CA ASP A 48 2.80 -2.95 11.58
C ASP A 48 3.70 -3.75 10.63
N ASP A 49 3.68 -5.08 10.66
CA ASP A 49 4.45 -5.90 9.73
C ASP A 49 4.11 -5.53 8.27
N PRO A 50 5.09 -5.37 7.37
CA PRO A 50 4.85 -4.99 5.97
C PRO A 50 3.89 -5.90 5.19
N ARG A 51 3.66 -7.14 5.66
CA ARG A 51 2.72 -8.09 5.07
C ARG A 51 1.29 -7.93 5.58
N MET A 52 1.08 -7.12 6.62
CA MET A 52 -0.24 -6.86 7.19
C MET A 52 -1.04 -5.88 6.33
N SER A 53 -2.35 -6.12 6.27
CA SER A 53 -3.33 -5.28 5.58
C SER A 53 -3.71 -4.00 6.34
N THR A 54 -3.07 -3.75 7.49
CA THR A 54 -3.28 -2.56 8.30
C THR A 54 -2.65 -1.34 7.63
N LEU A 55 -3.19 -0.15 7.89
CA LEU A 55 -2.57 1.09 7.40
C LEU A 55 -1.14 1.27 7.94
N SER A 56 -0.87 0.82 9.16
CA SER A 56 0.49 0.80 9.73
C SER A 56 1.43 -0.14 8.97
N GLY A 57 0.97 -1.36 8.64
CA GLY A 57 1.74 -2.33 7.87
C GLY A 57 2.04 -1.85 6.46
N VAL A 58 1.02 -1.35 5.78
CA VAL A 58 1.13 -0.80 4.42
C VAL A 58 2.06 0.44 4.39
N ARG A 59 1.99 1.30 5.42
CA ARG A 59 2.93 2.42 5.57
C ARG A 59 4.37 1.93 5.76
N ARG A 60 4.60 0.93 6.63
CA ARG A 60 5.94 0.36 6.86
C ARG A 60 6.48 -0.38 5.63
N ARG A 61 5.60 -0.98 4.82
CA ARG A 61 5.93 -1.56 3.50
C ARG A 61 6.47 -0.51 2.51
N GLY A 62 6.17 0.77 2.74
CA GLY A 62 6.66 1.89 1.93
C GLY A 62 5.63 2.46 0.97
N TYR A 63 4.34 2.12 1.10
CA TYR A 63 3.33 2.66 0.18
C TYR A 63 3.14 4.17 0.40
N PRO A 64 3.24 4.99 -0.66
CA PRO A 64 3.01 6.42 -0.54
C PRO A 64 1.54 6.71 -0.19
N PRO A 65 1.25 7.72 0.66
CA PRO A 65 -0.12 8.12 0.95
C PRO A 65 -0.90 8.56 -0.30
N ALA A 66 -0.22 9.16 -1.28
CA ALA A 66 -0.80 9.57 -2.56
C ALA A 66 -1.30 8.37 -3.36
N ALA A 67 -0.51 7.30 -3.46
CA ALA A 67 -0.91 6.08 -4.15
C ALA A 67 -2.19 5.45 -3.58
N ILE A 68 -2.36 5.46 -2.25
CA ILE A 68 -3.56 4.92 -1.60
C ILE A 68 -4.79 5.78 -1.93
N ARG A 69 -4.64 7.11 -1.93
CA ARG A 69 -5.74 8.02 -2.32
C ARG A 69 -6.11 7.84 -3.79
N ASN A 70 -5.12 7.82 -4.67
CA ASN A 70 -5.31 7.60 -6.11
C ASN A 70 -6.01 6.25 -6.36
N PHE A 71 -5.65 5.20 -5.62
CA PHE A 71 -6.34 3.92 -5.68
C PHE A 71 -7.82 4.04 -5.29
N CYS A 72 -8.13 4.69 -4.16
CA CYS A 72 -9.51 4.92 -3.71
C CYS A 72 -10.33 5.72 -4.74
N GLU A 73 -9.72 6.73 -5.38
CA GLU A 73 -10.35 7.51 -6.45
C GLU A 73 -10.63 6.66 -7.70
N LYS A 74 -9.66 5.84 -8.13
CA LYS A 74 -9.80 4.97 -9.31
C LYS A 74 -10.89 3.90 -9.15
N ILE A 75 -10.98 3.26 -7.98
CA ILE A 75 -12.00 2.21 -7.76
C ILE A 75 -13.41 2.80 -7.57
N GLY A 76 -13.49 4.07 -7.16
CA GLY A 76 -14.73 4.78 -6.93
C GLY A 76 -15.57 4.22 -5.78
N VAL A 77 -16.81 4.72 -5.69
CA VAL A 77 -17.78 4.31 -4.67
C VAL A 77 -18.99 3.68 -5.34
N ALA A 78 -19.28 2.44 -4.99
CA ALA A 78 -20.42 1.69 -5.50
C ALA A 78 -21.35 1.24 -4.37
N LYS A 79 -22.60 0.91 -4.69
CA LYS A 79 -23.57 0.31 -3.75
C LYS A 79 -23.55 -1.22 -3.73
N ARG A 80 -22.88 -1.85 -4.71
CA ARG A 80 -22.77 -3.31 -4.82
C ARG A 80 -21.39 -3.75 -4.39
N ASP A 81 -21.33 -4.88 -3.69
CA ASP A 81 -20.07 -5.50 -3.32
C ASP A 81 -19.30 -5.89 -4.58
N ASN A 82 -18.02 -5.53 -4.59
CA ASN A 82 -17.10 -5.88 -5.67
C ASN A 82 -15.79 -6.40 -5.07
N LEU A 83 -15.21 -7.40 -5.71
CA LEU A 83 -13.91 -7.94 -5.33
C LEU A 83 -12.85 -7.25 -6.19
N ILE A 84 -12.03 -6.42 -5.55
CA ILE A 84 -10.97 -5.67 -6.22
C ILE A 84 -9.66 -6.43 -6.16
N HIS A 85 -8.93 -6.45 -7.26
CA HIS A 85 -7.63 -7.10 -7.37
C HIS A 85 -6.53 -6.26 -6.71
N ILE A 86 -5.70 -6.88 -5.85
CA ILE A 86 -4.58 -6.20 -5.17
C ILE A 86 -3.59 -5.54 -6.14
N GLU A 87 -3.48 -6.10 -7.34
CA GLU A 87 -2.65 -5.61 -8.43
C GLU A 87 -3.02 -4.17 -8.83
N GLN A 88 -4.28 -3.76 -8.68
CA GLN A 88 -4.68 -2.37 -8.95
C GLN A 88 -4.07 -1.39 -7.93
N LEU A 89 -3.98 -1.78 -6.67
CA LEU A 89 -3.31 -0.99 -5.63
C LEU A 89 -1.80 -0.95 -5.89
N GLU A 90 -1.20 -2.09 -6.21
CA GLU A 90 0.24 -2.17 -6.50
C GLU A 90 0.64 -1.36 -7.73
N ASN A 91 -0.24 -1.27 -8.74
CA ASN A 91 -0.05 -0.40 -9.89
C ASN A 91 -0.06 1.08 -9.50
N CYS A 92 -1.01 1.52 -8.66
CA CYS A 92 -1.03 2.91 -8.17
C CYS A 92 0.23 3.26 -7.37
N VAL A 93 0.76 2.31 -6.59
CA VAL A 93 2.02 2.48 -5.87
C VAL A 93 3.20 2.58 -6.82
N ARG A 94 3.26 1.72 -7.84
CA ARG A 94 4.32 1.75 -8.86
C ARG A 94 4.33 3.05 -9.63
N GLU A 95 3.17 3.55 -10.05
CA GLU A 95 3.03 4.82 -10.77
C GLU A 95 3.52 5.99 -9.91
N GLU A 96 3.12 6.05 -8.64
CA GLU A 96 3.54 7.12 -7.73
C GLU A 96 5.05 7.07 -7.45
N MET A 97 5.59 5.88 -7.17
CA MET A 97 7.03 5.70 -6.92
C MET A 97 7.87 5.96 -8.17
N HIS A 98 7.35 5.67 -9.36
CA HIS A 98 8.04 5.95 -10.61
C HIS A 98 8.35 7.44 -10.74
N VAL A 99 7.44 8.32 -10.33
CA VAL A 99 7.61 9.78 -10.44
C VAL A 99 8.38 10.37 -9.26
N THR A 100 8.27 9.77 -8.08
CA THR A 100 8.76 10.39 -6.82
C THR A 100 10.06 9.82 -6.28
N CYS A 101 10.42 8.57 -6.61
CA CYS A 101 11.60 7.91 -6.04
C CYS A 101 12.88 8.15 -6.85
N GLU A 102 14.00 8.35 -6.16
CA GLU A 102 15.30 8.40 -6.82
C GLU A 102 15.81 6.98 -7.17
N ARG A 103 16.58 6.87 -8.25
CA ARG A 103 17.19 5.63 -8.73
C ARG A 103 18.53 5.43 -8.03
N ARG A 104 18.76 4.20 -7.56
CA ARG A 104 20.01 3.78 -6.89
C ARG A 104 20.38 2.38 -7.36
N ASN A 105 21.69 2.14 -7.45
CA ASN A 105 22.22 0.82 -7.81
C ASN A 105 22.48 0.02 -6.53
N ALA A 106 21.94 -1.19 -6.47
CA ALA A 106 22.18 -2.13 -5.39
C ALA A 106 22.27 -3.55 -5.95
N VAL A 107 23.29 -4.31 -5.53
CA VAL A 107 23.43 -5.73 -5.88
C VAL A 107 23.07 -6.55 -4.65
N LEU A 108 21.95 -7.26 -4.69
CA LEU A 108 21.43 -8.02 -3.55
C LEU A 108 22.31 -9.22 -3.18
N VAL A 109 22.89 -9.87 -4.19
CA VAL A 109 23.80 -11.01 -4.04
C VAL A 109 25.09 -10.68 -4.80
N PRO A 110 26.08 -10.06 -4.14
CA PRO A 110 27.26 -9.55 -4.82
C PRO A 110 28.18 -10.67 -5.29
N LEU A 111 28.62 -10.59 -6.54
CA LEU A 111 29.71 -11.38 -7.09
C LEU A 111 30.88 -10.46 -7.37
N LYS A 112 32.06 -10.79 -6.84
CA LYS A 112 33.27 -10.01 -7.09
C LYS A 112 33.66 -10.14 -8.56
N LEU A 113 33.72 -9.00 -9.25
CA LEU A 113 34.21 -8.90 -10.61
C LEU A 113 35.61 -8.26 -10.60
N VAL A 114 36.48 -8.72 -11.50
CA VAL A 114 37.82 -8.16 -11.71
C VAL A 114 37.94 -7.83 -13.19
N ILE A 115 38.19 -6.56 -13.50
CA ILE A 115 38.38 -6.09 -14.88
C ILE A 115 39.87 -6.20 -15.20
N THR A 116 40.25 -7.17 -16.04
CA THR A 116 41.67 -7.52 -16.28
C THR A 116 42.43 -6.51 -17.14
N ASN A 117 41.70 -5.65 -17.86
CA ASN A 117 42.25 -4.64 -18.77
C ASN A 117 42.09 -3.21 -18.24
N PHE A 118 41.76 -3.02 -16.95
CA PHE A 118 41.65 -1.72 -16.32
C PHE A 118 42.90 -1.42 -15.47
N PRO A 119 43.49 -0.21 -15.53
CA PRO A 119 44.70 0.11 -14.79
C PRO A 119 44.52 -0.07 -13.26
N GLU A 120 45.50 -0.72 -12.61
CA GLU A 120 45.50 -0.87 -11.15
C GLU A 120 45.61 0.48 -10.45
N GLY A 121 44.77 0.71 -9.44
CA GLY A 121 44.77 1.94 -8.64
C GLY A 121 44.05 3.14 -9.28
N LEU A 122 43.59 3.02 -10.53
CA LEU A 122 42.75 4.05 -11.15
C LEU A 122 41.31 3.95 -10.61
N VAL A 123 40.76 5.07 -10.16
CA VAL A 123 39.36 5.22 -9.76
C VAL A 123 38.71 6.22 -10.71
N GLU A 124 37.60 5.81 -11.33
CA GLU A 124 36.79 6.68 -12.17
C GLU A 124 35.47 6.98 -11.44
N GLU A 125 35.23 8.26 -11.18
CA GLU A 125 33.94 8.72 -10.66
C GLU A 125 32.99 8.91 -11.84
N VAL A 126 31.82 8.28 -11.76
CA VAL A 126 30.80 8.34 -12.80
C VAL A 126 29.57 9.02 -12.23
N ASP A 127 29.20 10.15 -12.81
CA ASP A 127 27.95 10.83 -12.51
C ASP A 127 26.78 10.06 -13.12
N ALA A 128 25.76 9.80 -12.30
CA ALA A 128 24.52 9.16 -12.72
C ALA A 128 23.32 10.01 -12.30
N PRO A 129 22.35 10.26 -13.19
CA PRO A 129 21.17 11.03 -12.84
C PRO A 129 20.31 10.27 -11.81
N ASN A 130 19.77 11.00 -10.84
CA ASN A 130 18.89 10.45 -9.80
C ASN A 130 17.52 10.01 -10.34
N HIS A 131 17.09 10.55 -11.47
CA HIS A 131 15.85 10.20 -12.15
C HIS A 131 16.09 10.26 -13.67
N PRO A 132 15.59 9.28 -14.46
CA PRO A 132 15.82 9.25 -15.91
C PRO A 132 15.03 10.31 -16.68
N GLU A 133 13.93 10.80 -16.11
CA GLU A 133 13.16 11.98 -16.56
C GLU A 133 13.52 13.20 -15.71
#